data_AF-A0A962HWS3-F1
#
_entry.id   AF-A0A962HWS3-F1
#
_cell.length_a   1.000
_cell.length_b   1.000
_cell.length_c   1.000
_cell.angle_alpha   90.00
_cell.angle_beta   90.00
_cell.angle_gamma   90.00
#
_symmetry.space_group_name_H-M   'P 1'
#
loop_
_entity.id
_entity.type
_entity.pdbx_description
1 polymer ?
#
loop_
_entity_poly.entity_id
_entity_poly.type
_entity_poly.pdbx_seq_one_letter_code
_entity_poly.pdbx_strand_id
1 'polypeptide(L)'
;FFAGGDRSVRGFGFNQLSPLTPVIDPVTGVQAVDPATGDPQFEKLGGKHLVAGSVELVRDLPRNFAVAAFTDFGNAFDKFGDPIEMSVGIGIRYRLPIVTVGIDIAQALTTPAGAATRPGPRFHINFSPKL
;
A
#
# COMPACT_ATOMS: atom_id res chain seq x y z
N PHE A 1 2.49 10.74 7.85
CA PHE A 1 1.56 9.63 7.55
C PHE A 1 2.21 8.62 6.61
N PHE A 2 1.74 7.38 6.58
CA PHE A 2 2.20 6.35 5.65
C PHE A 2 1.03 5.71 4.91
N ALA A 3 1.27 5.23 3.69
CA ALA A 3 0.34 4.41 2.92
C ALA A 3 1.04 3.21 2.26
N GLY A 4 0.25 2.26 1.78
CA GLY A 4 0.66 0.95 1.31
C GLY A 4 0.51 -0.14 2.37
N GLY A 5 0.05 -1.32 1.95
CA GLY A 5 -0.19 -2.49 2.81
C GLY A 5 -1.66 -2.68 3.20
N ASP A 6 -1.91 -3.61 4.13
CA ASP A 6 -3.25 -4.14 4.45
C ASP A 6 -4.26 -3.08 4.95
N ARG A 7 -3.76 -1.98 5.53
CA ARG A 7 -4.60 -0.95 6.20
C ARG A 7 -4.75 0.35 5.39
N SER A 8 -4.30 0.37 4.14
CA SER A 8 -4.47 1.54 3.27
C SER A 8 -4.69 1.13 1.82
N VAL A 9 -3.62 0.87 1.07
CA VAL A 9 -3.69 0.51 -0.35
C VAL A 9 -3.04 -0.86 -0.53
N ARG A 10 -3.85 -1.91 -0.69
CA ARG A 10 -3.36 -3.27 -0.98
C ARG A 10 -2.72 -3.29 -2.36
N GLY A 11 -1.86 -4.26 -2.64
CA GLY A 11 -1.04 -4.34 -3.87
C GLY A 11 0.28 -3.58 -3.76
N PHE A 12 0.42 -2.70 -2.76
CA PHE A 12 1.67 -2.07 -2.37
C PHE A 12 2.19 -2.63 -1.05
N GLY A 13 3.51 -2.56 -0.85
CA GLY A 13 4.17 -2.98 0.38
C GLY A 13 3.85 -2.04 1.53
N PHE A 14 4.07 -2.51 2.76
CA PHE A 14 3.91 -1.72 3.97
C PHE A 14 4.72 -0.42 3.87
N ASN A 15 4.06 0.72 4.07
CA ASN A 15 4.64 2.07 3.99
C ASN A 15 5.32 2.42 2.65
N GLN A 16 5.08 1.64 1.60
CA GLN A 16 5.70 1.84 0.29
C GLN A 16 5.22 3.13 -0.39
N LEU A 17 4.03 3.62 -0.04
CA LEU A 17 3.44 4.82 -0.63
C LEU A 17 3.69 6.02 0.29
N SER A 18 4.80 6.69 0.06
CA SER A 18 5.20 7.90 0.77
C SER A 18 6.25 8.67 -0.03
N PRO A 19 6.43 9.98 0.25
CA PRO A 19 7.44 10.78 -0.42
C PRO A 19 8.85 10.23 -0.15
N LEU A 20 9.71 10.37 -1.14
CA LEU A 20 11.13 10.08 -1.00
C LEU A 20 11.83 11.26 -0.36
N THR A 21 12.54 10.99 0.74
CA THR A 21 13.40 11.96 1.41
C THR A 21 14.85 11.63 1.07
N PRO A 22 15.64 12.58 0.54
CA PRO A 22 17.08 12.39 0.37
C PRO A 22 17.74 12.03 1.70
N VAL A 23 18.54 10.96 1.71
CA VAL A 23 19.37 10.65 2.87
C VAL A 23 20.57 11.58 2.85
N ILE A 24 20.78 12.36 3.90
CA ILE A 24 21.91 13.29 4.01
C ILE A 24 22.91 12.74 5.03
N ASP A 25 24.18 12.66 4.64
CA ASP A 25 25.27 12.30 5.55
C ASP A 25 25.42 13.39 6.62
N PRO A 26 25.31 13.06 7.92
CA PRO A 26 25.30 14.05 8.99
C PRO A 26 26.67 14.71 9.23
N VAL A 27 27.76 14.11 8.75
CA VAL A 27 29.12 14.62 8.90
C VAL A 27 29.49 15.53 7.72
N THR A 28 29.15 15.13 6.50
CA THR A 28 29.55 15.86 5.28
C THR A 28 28.48 16.84 4.78
N GLY A 29 27.22 16.65 5.16
CA GLY A 29 26.07 17.43 4.67
C GLY A 29 25.71 17.17 3.20
N VAL A 30 26.33 16.16 2.57
CA VAL A 30 26.10 15.76 1.19
C VAL A 30 25.08 14.62 1.15
N GLN A 31 24.28 14.54 0.08
CA GLN A 31 23.36 13.42 -0.12
C GLN A 31 24.16 12.10 -0.20
N ALA A 32 23.74 11.12 0.61
CA ALA A 32 24.31 9.79 0.59
C ALA A 32 24.05 9.12 -0.76
N VAL A 33 25.02 8.33 -1.20
CA VAL A 33 24.95 7.54 -2.43
C VAL A 33 25.20 6.08 -2.09
N ASP A 34 24.61 5.18 -2.86
CA ASP A 34 24.92 3.75 -2.76
C ASP A 34 26.39 3.53 -3.17
N PRO A 35 27.24 2.93 -2.32
CA PRO A 35 28.66 2.74 -2.64
C PRO A 35 28.90 1.73 -3.78
N ALA A 36 27.93 0.88 -4.11
CA ALA A 36 28.03 -0.08 -5.20
C ALA A 36 27.57 0.46 -6.55
N THR A 37 26.54 1.32 -6.58
CA THR A 37 25.97 1.85 -7.84
C THR A 37 26.26 3.33 -8.08
N GLY A 38 26.57 4.09 -7.04
CA GLY A 38 26.71 5.55 -7.07
C GLY A 38 25.38 6.30 -7.10
N ASP A 39 24.24 5.62 -6.99
CA ASP A 39 22.93 6.25 -7.07
C ASP A 39 22.58 7.00 -5.78
N PRO A 40 21.87 8.16 -5.86
CA PRO A 40 21.44 8.87 -4.67
C PRO A 40 20.49 8.02 -3.81
N GLN A 41 20.74 8.02 -2.51
CA GLN A 41 19.91 7.29 -1.56
C GLN A 41 18.71 8.13 -1.12
N PHE A 42 17.58 7.43 -0.99
CA PHE A 42 16.33 7.97 -0.52
C PHE A 42 15.72 7.05 0.53
N GLU A 43 15.02 7.64 1.47
CA GLU A 43 14.23 6.95 2.48
C GLU A 43 12.77 7.41 2.48
N LYS A 44 11.92 6.60 3.08
CA LYS A 44 10.47 6.81 3.15
C LYS A 44 10.07 7.16 4.57
N LEU A 45 10.11 8.45 4.90
CA LEU A 45 9.77 8.96 6.24
C LEU A 45 8.28 9.26 6.44
N GLY A 46 7.47 9.04 5.40
CA GLY A 46 6.05 9.37 5.39
C GLY A 46 5.78 10.78 4.89
N GLY A 47 4.52 11.05 4.52
CA GLY A 47 4.07 12.34 3.99
C GLY A 47 3.30 13.18 5.00
N LYS A 48 3.23 14.49 4.77
CA LYS A 48 2.46 15.45 5.57
C LYS A 48 0.95 15.23 5.52
N HIS A 49 0.46 14.67 4.42
CA HIS A 49 -0.94 14.41 4.16
C HIS A 49 -1.15 12.94 3.76
N LEU A 50 -2.38 12.46 3.92
CA LEU A 50 -2.78 11.10 3.56
C LEU A 50 -4.17 11.13 2.94
N VAL A 51 -4.29 10.45 1.80
CA VAL A 51 -5.58 10.02 1.26
C VAL A 51 -5.52 8.52 1.07
N ALA A 52 -6.51 7.81 1.59
CA ALA A 52 -6.69 6.39 1.34
C ALA A 52 -8.19 6.09 1.25
N GLY A 53 -8.56 5.32 0.25
CA GLY A 53 -9.93 4.92 -0.01
C GLY A 53 -9.97 3.57 -0.71
N SER A 54 -11.11 2.89 -0.58
CA SER A 54 -11.35 1.61 -1.21
C SER A 54 -12.81 1.49 -1.61
N VAL A 55 -13.05 0.80 -2.72
CA VAL A 55 -14.38 0.37 -3.14
C VAL A 55 -14.35 -1.14 -3.23
N GLU A 56 -15.22 -1.80 -2.45
CA GLU A 56 -15.33 -3.26 -2.41
C GLU A 56 -16.72 -3.72 -2.85
N LEU A 57 -16.76 -4.64 -3.80
CA LEU A 57 -17.95 -5.42 -4.14
C LEU A 57 -17.86 -6.78 -3.48
N VAL A 58 -18.77 -7.07 -2.55
CA VAL A 58 -18.79 -8.32 -1.79
C VAL A 58 -20.04 -9.13 -2.11
N ARG A 59 -19.87 -10.41 -2.40
CA ARG A 59 -20.97 -11.36 -2.61
C ARG A 59 -20.89 -12.51 -1.62
N ASP A 60 -21.95 -12.70 -0.86
CA ASP A 60 -22.07 -13.82 0.07
C ASP A 60 -22.28 -15.15 -0.68
N LEU A 61 -21.68 -16.19 -0.12
CA LEU A 61 -21.75 -17.58 -0.56
C LEU A 61 -22.30 -18.45 0.58
N PRO A 62 -22.77 -19.68 0.29
CA PRO A 62 -23.15 -20.63 1.33
C PRO A 62 -21.99 -20.94 2.30
N ARG A 63 -22.32 -21.44 3.49
CA ARG A 63 -21.34 -21.91 4.50
C ARG A 63 -20.42 -20.81 5.03
N ASN A 64 -20.93 -19.60 5.21
CA ASN A 64 -20.24 -18.44 5.81
C ASN A 64 -19.04 -17.91 5.00
N PHE A 65 -18.98 -18.22 3.71
CA PHE A 65 -17.98 -17.63 2.81
C PHE A 65 -18.55 -16.39 2.12
N ALA A 66 -17.67 -15.47 1.73
CA ALA A 66 -17.98 -14.43 0.76
C ALA A 66 -16.78 -14.27 -0.18
N VAL A 67 -17.05 -13.77 -1.37
CA VAL A 67 -16.00 -13.34 -2.31
C VAL A 67 -16.06 -11.82 -2.46
N ALA A 68 -14.91 -11.22 -2.67
CA ALA A 68 -14.76 -9.78 -2.85
C ALA A 68 -13.95 -9.48 -4.12
N ALA A 69 -14.32 -8.43 -4.81
CA ALA A 69 -13.49 -7.73 -5.78
C ALA A 69 -13.38 -6.28 -5.33
N PHE A 70 -12.21 -5.69 -5.42
CA PHE A 70 -11.97 -4.36 -4.89
C PHE A 70 -10.99 -3.56 -5.75
N THR A 71 -11.07 -2.25 -5.58
CA THR A 71 -10.01 -1.32 -5.99
C THR A 71 -9.67 -0.41 -4.83
N ASP A 72 -8.38 -0.26 -4.58
CA ASP A 72 -7.88 0.66 -3.57
C ASP A 72 -7.18 1.83 -4.26
N PHE A 73 -7.24 3.00 -3.64
CA PHE A 73 -6.54 4.18 -4.11
C PHE A 73 -6.06 5.00 -2.92
N GLY A 74 -4.86 5.56 -3.04
CA GLY A 74 -4.31 6.41 -1.99
C GLY A 74 -2.84 6.70 -2.14
N ASN A 75 -2.37 7.65 -1.35
CA ASN A 75 -0.96 7.94 -1.20
C ASN A 75 -0.74 8.75 0.09
N ALA A 76 0.46 8.66 0.68
CA ALA A 76 0.94 9.68 1.60
C ALA A 76 1.78 10.68 0.81
N PHE A 77 1.53 11.97 0.97
CA PHE A 77 2.09 13.01 0.11
C PHE A 77 2.39 14.30 0.87
N ASP A 78 3.22 15.16 0.27
CA ASP A 78 3.64 16.43 0.88
C ASP A 78 2.98 17.64 0.23
N LYS A 79 2.56 17.53 -1.04
CA LYS A 79 1.93 18.61 -1.79
C LYS A 79 0.62 18.14 -2.40
N PHE A 80 -0.40 19.00 -2.34
CA PHE A 80 -1.64 18.76 -3.05
C PHE A 80 -1.35 18.75 -4.56
N GLY A 81 -1.75 17.67 -5.24
CA GLY A 81 -1.43 17.41 -6.65
C GLY A 81 -0.41 16.29 -6.86
N ASP A 82 0.24 15.79 -5.81
CA ASP A 82 1.04 14.56 -5.89
C ASP A 82 0.15 13.39 -6.36
N PRO A 83 0.69 12.46 -7.19
CA PRO A 83 -0.10 11.41 -7.80
C PRO A 83 -0.70 10.45 -6.77
N ILE A 84 -1.92 9.98 -7.05
CA ILE A 84 -2.59 8.93 -6.29
C ILE A 84 -2.20 7.57 -6.87
N GLU A 85 -1.86 6.63 -6.00
CA GLU A 85 -1.54 5.26 -6.40
C GLU A 85 -2.79 4.40 -6.33
N MET A 86 -2.91 3.43 -7.24
CA MET A 86 -4.11 2.61 -7.37
C MET A 86 -3.78 1.13 -7.49
N SER A 87 -4.70 0.30 -7.02
CA SER A 87 -4.62 -1.15 -7.17
C SER A 87 -6.00 -1.76 -7.39
N VAL A 88 -5.98 -3.02 -7.83
CA VAL A 88 -7.17 -3.88 -7.90
C VAL A 88 -6.85 -5.19 -7.24
N GLY A 89 -7.87 -5.85 -6.70
CA GLY A 89 -7.69 -7.16 -6.12
C GLY A 89 -8.97 -7.95 -6.00
N ILE A 90 -8.79 -9.21 -5.63
CA ILE A 90 -9.85 -10.15 -5.33
C ILE A 90 -9.55 -10.83 -4.01
N GLY A 91 -10.60 -11.32 -3.35
CA GLY A 91 -10.42 -12.01 -2.09
C GLY A 91 -11.58 -12.90 -1.69
N ILE A 92 -11.30 -13.68 -0.66
CA ILE A 92 -12.26 -14.55 0.02
C ILE A 92 -12.38 -14.05 1.46
N ARG A 93 -13.59 -14.11 2.00
CA ARG A 93 -13.92 -13.81 3.39
C ARG A 93 -14.50 -15.06 4.02
N TYR A 94 -14.04 -15.40 5.21
CA TYR A 94 -14.64 -16.43 6.04
C TYR A 94 -15.20 -15.78 7.31
N ARG A 95 -16.53 -15.82 7.44
CA ARG A 95 -17.28 -15.15 8.51
C ARG A 95 -17.45 -16.11 9.69
N LEU A 96 -16.65 -15.92 10.75
CA LEU A 96 -16.86 -16.61 12.02
C LEU A 96 -17.86 -15.83 12.89
N PRO A 97 -18.40 -16.42 13.98
CA PRO A 97 -19.36 -15.73 14.85
C PRO A 97 -18.86 -14.38 15.38
N ILE A 98 -17.55 -14.26 15.66
CA ILE A 98 -16.94 -13.08 16.31
C ILE A 98 -16.06 -12.26 15.35
N VAL A 99 -15.43 -12.91 14.36
CA VAL A 99 -14.44 -12.29 13.48
C VAL A 99 -14.63 -12.73 12.04
N THR A 100 -14.38 -11.83 11.09
CA THR A 100 -14.24 -12.19 9.67
C THR A 100 -12.76 -12.24 9.32
N VAL A 101 -12.31 -13.35 8.76
CA VAL A 101 -10.96 -13.51 8.23
C VAL A 101 -11.02 -13.30 6.72
N GLY A 102 -10.21 -12.39 6.19
CA GLY A 102 -10.09 -12.13 4.76
C GLY A 102 -8.72 -12.50 4.23
N ILE A 103 -8.71 -13.12 3.06
CA ILE A 103 -7.50 -13.40 2.29
C ILE A 103 -7.68 -12.72 0.93
N ASP A 104 -6.71 -11.89 0.57
CA ASP A 104 -6.75 -11.02 -0.61
C ASP A 104 -5.48 -11.20 -1.46
N ILE A 105 -5.63 -11.13 -2.77
CA ILE A 105 -4.53 -10.90 -3.72
C ILE A 105 -4.81 -9.59 -4.44
N ALA A 106 -3.84 -8.68 -4.40
CA ALA A 106 -3.95 -7.36 -5.00
C ALA A 106 -2.77 -7.06 -5.92
N GLN A 107 -3.04 -6.42 -7.04
CA GLN A 107 -2.07 -6.00 -8.04
C GLN A 107 -2.05 -4.47 -8.09
N ALA A 108 -0.89 -3.87 -7.87
CA ALA A 108 -0.68 -2.45 -8.14
C ALA A 108 -0.96 -2.14 -9.61
N LEU A 109 -1.66 -1.05 -9.89
CA LEU A 109 -1.91 -0.56 -11.25
C LEU A 109 -0.96 0.56 -11.63
N THR A 110 -0.40 1.27 -10.64
CA THR A 110 0.52 2.39 -10.79
C THR A 110 1.91 2.08 -10.22
N THR A 111 2.92 2.81 -10.70
CA THR A 111 4.31 2.67 -10.24
C THR A 111 4.60 3.73 -9.17
N PRO A 112 4.90 3.34 -7.92
CA PRO A 112 5.09 4.29 -6.85
C PRO A 112 6.43 5.01 -6.95
N ALA A 113 6.52 6.19 -6.33
CA ALA A 113 7.75 6.96 -6.28
C ALA A 113 8.95 6.12 -5.79
N GLY A 114 10.04 6.20 -6.55
CA GLY A 114 11.30 5.49 -6.28
C GLY A 114 11.34 4.04 -6.75
N ALA A 115 10.27 3.53 -7.37
CA ALA A 115 10.29 2.23 -8.01
C ALA A 115 10.58 2.37 -9.51
N ALA A 116 11.50 1.56 -10.03
CA ALA A 116 11.77 1.50 -11.47
C ALA A 116 10.63 0.82 -12.26
N THR A 117 9.91 -0.09 -11.60
CA THR A 117 8.83 -0.87 -12.20
C THR A 117 7.65 -0.98 -11.24
N ARG A 118 6.48 -1.28 -11.83
CA ARG A 118 5.26 -1.53 -11.07
C ARG A 118 5.42 -2.76 -10.18
N PRO A 119 5.00 -2.72 -8.91
CA PRO A 119 5.02 -3.89 -8.04
C PRO A 119 4.22 -5.07 -8.63
N GLY A 120 4.68 -6.30 -8.39
CA GLY A 120 3.91 -7.51 -8.71
C GLY A 120 2.72 -7.72 -7.76
N PRO A 121 1.94 -8.80 -7.97
CA PRO A 121 0.83 -9.13 -7.10
C PRO A 121 1.30 -9.37 -5.66
N ARG A 122 0.51 -8.92 -4.69
CA ARG A 122 0.77 -9.08 -3.27
C ARG A 122 -0.38 -9.79 -2.58
N PHE A 123 -0.02 -10.60 -1.61
CA PHE A 123 -0.92 -11.31 -0.74
C PHE A 123 -1.19 -10.48 0.53
N HIS A 124 -2.43 -10.48 0.98
CA HIS A 124 -2.92 -9.67 2.08
C HIS A 124 -3.85 -10.49 2.98
N ILE A 125 -3.78 -10.26 4.29
CA ILE A 125 -4.68 -10.88 5.28
C ILE A 125 -5.33 -9.78 6.08
N ASN A 126 -6.66 -9.86 6.27
CA ASN A 126 -7.39 -8.95 7.13
C ASN A 126 -8.21 -9.69 8.18
N PHE A 127 -8.38 -9.04 9.34
CA PHE A 127 -9.21 -9.52 10.44
C PHE A 127 -10.15 -8.39 10.83
N SER A 128 -11.45 -8.61 10.68
CA SER A 128 -12.47 -7.61 10.98
C SER A 128 -13.40 -8.15 12.08
N PRO A 129 -13.49 -7.50 13.25
CA PRO A 129 -14.46 -7.89 14.27
C PRO A 129 -15.87 -7.68 13.75
N LYS A 130 -16.79 -8.54 14.17
CA LYS A 130 -18.22 -8.37 13.91
C LYS A 130 -18.78 -7.47 15.01
N LEU A 131 -18.91 -6.18 14.73
CA LEU A 131 -19.58 -5.20 15.61
C LEU A 131 -21.10 -5.33 15.47
#